data_AF-A0A9W4KKE7-F1
#
_entry.id   AF-A0A9W4KKE7-F1
#
_cell.length_a   1.000
_cell.length_b   1.000
_cell.length_c   1.000
_cell.angle_alpha   90.00
_cell.angle_beta   90.00
_cell.angle_gamma   90.00
#
_symmetry.space_group_name_H-M   'P 1'
#
loop_
_entity.id
_entity.type
_entity.pdbx_description
1 polymer ?
#
loop_
_entity_poly.entity_id
_entity_poly.type
_entity_poly.pdbx_seq_one_letter_code
_entity_poly.pdbx_strand_id
1 'polypeptide(L)'
;MQQSMIAVQVVLGLSDIPTGTSIIVFAQTLGGALFVSIGNDVFRNKLVEYLAKYITSLDPDLILKTSPTGLHSIVDKADLPEVLLAYNDALTQTFIVGAAVASISIIGALCVEWKSVKGKNLAPGGAA
;
A
#
# COMPACT_ATOMS: atom_id res chain seq x y z
N MET A 1 -5.71 1.27 -13.32
CA MET A 1 -5.71 2.55 -14.06
C MET A 1 -6.85 2.67 -15.06
N GLN A 2 -7.13 1.69 -15.92
CA GLN A 2 -8.13 1.89 -16.99
C GLN A 2 -9.58 2.07 -16.50
N GLN A 3 -10.02 1.37 -15.44
CA GLN A 3 -11.44 1.38 -15.06
C GLN A 3 -11.92 2.68 -14.40
N SER A 4 -11.09 3.33 -13.59
CA SER A 4 -11.44 4.61 -12.93
C SER A 4 -11.48 5.78 -13.91
N MET A 5 -10.63 5.78 -14.94
CA MET A 5 -10.65 6.80 -16.00
C MET A 5 -11.91 6.69 -16.88
N ILE A 6 -12.32 5.47 -17.24
CA ILE A 6 -13.54 5.25 -18.03
C ILE A 6 -14.78 5.76 -17.26
N ALA A 7 -14.84 5.53 -15.94
CA ALA A 7 -15.95 6.03 -15.12
C ALA A 7 -16.07 7.56 -15.11
N VAL A 8 -14.95 8.29 -14.98
CA VAL A 8 -14.95 9.76 -15.04
C VAL A 8 -15.35 10.27 -16.42
N GLN A 9 -14.87 9.63 -17.49
CA GLN A 9 -15.22 9.99 -18.86
C GLN A 9 -16.71 9.73 -19.18
N VAL A 10 -17.36 8.79 -18.47
CA VAL A 10 -18.80 8.48 -18.63
C VAL A 10 -19.69 9.43 -17.83
N VAL A 11 -19.24 9.88 -16.65
CA VAL A 11 -20.09 10.64 -15.71
C VAL A 11 -20.01 12.15 -15.91
N LEU A 12 -18.86 12.69 -16.35
CA LEU A 12 -18.64 14.13 -16.53
C LEU A 12 -18.83 14.59 -17.99
N GLY A 13 -19.22 15.86 -18.17
CA GLY A 13 -19.24 16.51 -19.48
C GLY A 13 -17.84 16.80 -20.01
N LEU A 14 -17.68 16.98 -21.32
CA LEU A 14 -16.38 17.14 -21.99
C LEU A 14 -15.46 18.24 -21.39
N SER A 15 -16.01 19.31 -20.77
CA SER A 15 -15.20 20.35 -20.12
C SER A 15 -14.61 19.95 -18.78
N ASP A 16 -15.21 18.97 -18.09
CA ASP A 16 -14.88 18.66 -16.69
C ASP A 16 -14.04 17.38 -16.56
N ILE A 17 -13.82 16.66 -17.67
CA ILE A 17 -12.94 15.48 -17.74
C ILE A 17 -11.52 15.78 -17.22
N PRO A 18 -10.86 16.90 -17.57
CA PRO A 18 -9.53 17.22 -17.06
C PRO A 18 -9.53 17.35 -15.53
N THR A 19 -10.50 18.10 -14.98
CA THR A 19 -10.66 18.30 -13.54
C THR A 19 -10.95 16.99 -12.81
N GLY A 20 -11.86 16.16 -13.32
CA GLY A 20 -12.16 14.84 -12.76
C GLY A 20 -10.97 13.89 -12.79
N THR A 21 -10.17 13.92 -13.87
CA THR A 21 -8.96 13.11 -14.00
C THR A 21 -7.89 13.56 -13.01
N SER A 22 -7.68 14.88 -12.84
CA SER A 22 -6.74 15.42 -11.87
C SER A 22 -7.08 15.01 -10.44
N ILE A 23 -8.37 15.02 -10.06
CA ILE A 23 -8.81 14.59 -8.73
C ILE A 23 -8.51 13.10 -8.51
N ILE A 24 -8.75 12.25 -9.51
CA ILE A 24 -8.43 10.82 -9.41
C ILE A 24 -6.92 10.58 -9.27
N VAL A 25 -6.10 11.24 -10.10
CA VAL A 25 -4.64 11.10 -10.04
C VAL A 25 -4.12 11.60 -8.68
N PHE A 26 -4.64 12.73 -8.20
CA PHE A 26 -4.30 13.24 -6.87
C PHE A 26 -4.66 12.24 -5.77
N ALA A 27 -5.90 11.73 -5.75
CA ALA A 27 -6.34 10.76 -4.76
C ALA A 27 -5.53 9.46 -4.81
N GLN A 28 -5.12 9.03 -6.01
CA GLN A 28 -4.29 7.84 -6.19
C GLN A 28 -2.87 8.05 -5.64
N THR A 29 -2.23 9.17 -5.99
CA THR A 29 -0.88 9.49 -5.51
C THR A 29 -0.87 9.71 -4.00
N LEU A 30 -1.83 10.47 -3.47
CA LEU A 30 -1.97 10.71 -2.03
C LEU A 30 -2.25 9.41 -1.28
N GLY A 31 -3.23 8.62 -1.75
CA GLY A 31 -3.55 7.33 -1.14
C GLY A 31 -2.34 6.39 -1.14
N GLY A 32 -1.67 6.24 -2.29
CA GLY A 32 -0.46 5.43 -2.39
C GLY A 32 0.64 5.86 -1.41
N ALA A 33 0.95 7.17 -1.35
CA ALA A 33 1.98 7.69 -0.45
C ALA A 33 1.63 7.50 1.04
N LEU A 34 0.37 7.75 1.42
CA LEU A 34 -0.11 7.57 2.79
C LEU A 34 -0.04 6.10 3.21
N PHE A 35 -0.57 5.19 2.39
CA PHE A 35 -0.57 3.76 2.72
C PHE A 35 0.84 3.16 2.75
N VAL A 36 1.76 3.61 1.89
CA VAL A 36 3.17 3.22 1.97
C VAL A 36 3.81 3.68 3.28
N SER A 37 3.56 4.94 3.70
CA SER A 37 4.08 5.43 4.99
C SER A 37 3.53 4.63 6.17
N ILE A 38 2.22 4.34 6.18
CA ILE A 38 1.58 3.54 7.23
C ILE A 38 2.16 2.12 7.25
N GLY A 39 2.29 1.48 6.08
CA GLY A 39 2.87 0.14 5.98
C GLY A 39 4.29 0.07 6.51
N ASN A 40 5.10 1.08 6.19
CA ASN A 40 6.47 1.18 6.69
C ASN A 40 6.54 1.39 8.22
N ASP A 41 5.65 2.23 8.77
CA ASP A 41 5.59 2.48 10.22
C ASP A 41 5.12 1.24 11.00
N VAL A 42 4.06 0.58 10.51
CA VAL A 42 3.55 -0.69 11.07
C VAL A 42 4.63 -1.77 11.03
N PHE A 43 5.27 -1.95 9.87
CA PHE A 43 6.35 -2.93 9.73
C PHE A 43 7.49 -2.66 10.70
N ARG A 44 7.96 -1.40 10.78
CA ARG A 44 9.04 -1.00 11.68
C ARG A 44 8.68 -1.28 13.15
N ASN A 45 7.50 -0.85 13.58
CA ASN A 45 7.05 -1.06 14.96
C ASN A 45 6.91 -2.56 15.29
N LYS A 46 6.33 -3.35 14.37
CA LYS A 46 6.19 -4.79 14.57
C LYS A 46 7.50 -5.54 14.54
N LEU A 47 8.43 -5.15 13.67
CA LEU A 47 9.75 -5.74 13.65
C LEU A 47 10.51 -5.50 14.97
N VAL A 48 10.44 -4.29 15.53
CA VAL A 48 11.03 -4.01 16.86
C VAL A 48 10.39 -4.85 17.96
N GLU A 49 9.06 -4.99 17.93
CA GLU A 49 8.31 -5.80 18.90
C GLU A 49 8.71 -7.29 18.84
N TYR A 50 8.80 -7.87 17.63
CA TYR A 50 9.21 -9.27 17.45
C TYR A 50 10.69 -9.49 17.74
N LEU A 51 11.56 -8.56 17.35
CA LEU A 51 12.99 -8.65 17.68
C LEU A 51 13.21 -8.64 19.19
N ALA A 52 12.54 -7.74 19.92
CA ALA A 52 12.62 -7.71 21.38
C ALA A 52 12.06 -9.00 22.03
N LYS A 53 11.16 -9.71 21.36
CA LYS A 53 10.56 -10.97 21.84
C LYS A 53 11.43 -12.19 21.55
N TYR A 54 12.04 -12.27 20.38
CA TYR A 54 12.84 -13.42 19.96
C TYR A 54 14.30 -13.30 20.38
N ILE A 55 14.90 -12.11 20.30
CA ILE A 55 16.31 -11.89 20.63
C ILE A 55 16.46 -10.65 21.52
N THR A 56 16.65 -10.88 22.82
CA THR A 56 17.00 -9.81 23.79
C THR A 56 18.45 -9.33 23.70
N SER A 57 19.31 -10.06 22.99
CA SER A 57 20.76 -9.80 22.94
C SER A 57 21.17 -8.83 21.83
N LEU A 58 20.30 -8.55 20.85
CA LEU A 58 20.59 -7.69 19.70
C LEU A 58 19.84 -6.37 19.78
N ASP A 59 20.50 -5.31 19.33
CA ASP A 59 19.91 -3.98 19.25
C ASP A 59 18.96 -3.88 18.02
N PRO A 60 17.65 -3.65 18.23
CA PRO A 60 16.67 -3.58 17.15
C PRO A 60 16.92 -2.43 16.18
N ASP A 61 17.52 -1.32 16.63
CA ASP A 61 17.83 -0.18 15.76
C ASP A 61 18.96 -0.50 14.79
N LEU A 62 19.86 -1.41 15.15
CA LEU A 62 20.95 -1.87 14.28
C LEU A 62 20.40 -2.76 13.16
N ILE A 63 19.43 -3.62 13.46
CA ILE A 63 18.72 -4.44 12.47
C ILE A 63 17.88 -3.57 11.54
N LEU A 64 17.15 -2.58 12.07
CA LEU A 64 16.34 -1.66 11.26
C LEU A 64 17.16 -0.80 10.29
N LYS A 65 18.37 -0.40 10.69
CA LYS A 65 19.28 0.38 9.84
C LYS A 65 20.04 -0.48 8.84
N THR A 66 20.09 -1.78 9.07
CA THR A 66 20.83 -2.69 8.20
C THR A 66 19.89 -3.30 7.18
N SER A 67 20.26 -3.17 5.91
CA SER A 67 19.54 -3.82 4.83
C SER A 67 19.47 -5.34 5.06
N PRO A 68 18.36 -6.01 4.71
CA PRO A 68 18.20 -7.45 4.92
C PRO A 68 19.31 -8.31 4.30
N THR A 69 19.92 -7.82 3.22
CA THR A 69 21.08 -8.44 2.56
C THR A 69 22.40 -8.34 3.35
N GLY A 70 22.50 -7.38 4.28
CA GLY A 70 23.66 -7.19 5.16
C GLY A 70 23.55 -7.94 6.50
N LEU A 71 22.38 -8.50 6.83
CA LEU A 71 22.13 -9.20 8.10
C LEU A 71 23.11 -10.35 8.33
N HIS A 72 23.52 -11.05 7.27
CA HIS A 72 24.52 -12.14 7.34
C HIS A 72 25.91 -11.70 7.82
N SER A 73 26.23 -10.41 7.78
CA SER A 73 27.54 -9.88 8.18
C SER A 73 27.55 -9.30 9.60
N ILE A 74 26.39 -8.99 10.16
CA ILE A 74 26.25 -8.35 11.48
C ILE A 74 25.55 -9.24 12.52
N VAL A 75 24.75 -10.21 12.08
CA VAL A 75 24.06 -11.16 12.96
C VAL A 75 24.87 -12.45 13.00
N ASP A 76 25.12 -12.94 14.21
CA ASP A 76 25.80 -14.21 14.41
C ASP A 76 24.98 -15.36 13.81
N LYS A 77 25.64 -16.41 13.33
CA LYS A 77 24.94 -17.50 12.60
C LYS A 77 23.88 -18.21 13.46
N ALA A 78 24.00 -18.12 14.78
CA ALA A 78 23.05 -18.69 15.74
C ALA A 78 21.73 -17.90 15.82
N ASP A 79 21.78 -16.57 15.72
CA ASP A 79 20.62 -15.68 15.87
C ASP A 79 19.92 -15.40 14.53
N LEU A 80 20.62 -15.67 13.43
CA LEU A 80 20.13 -15.50 12.06
C LEU A 80 18.74 -16.13 11.79
N PRO A 81 18.45 -17.39 12.19
CA PRO A 81 17.10 -17.97 12.01
C PRO A 81 16.02 -17.24 12.82
N GLU A 82 16.34 -16.74 14.02
CA GLU A 82 15.38 -16.03 14.87
C GLU A 82 15.09 -14.62 14.35
N VAL A 83 16.10 -13.91 13.83
CA VAL A 83 15.90 -12.64 13.12
C VAL A 83 15.01 -12.85 11.90
N LEU A 84 15.24 -13.91 11.12
CA LEU A 84 14.45 -14.22 9.93
C LEU A 84 12.99 -14.51 10.27
N LEU A 85 12.76 -15.17 11.41
CA LEU A 85 11.42 -15.45 11.93
C LEU A 85 10.72 -14.15 12.38
N ALA A 86 11.43 -13.26 13.10
CA ALA A 86 10.92 -11.95 13.50
C ALA A 86 10.52 -11.10 12.28
N TYR A 87 11.33 -11.10 11.22
CA TYR A 87 11.02 -10.44 9.96
C TYR A 87 9.77 -11.01 9.28
N ASN A 88 9.65 -12.34 9.25
CA ASN A 88 8.51 -13.00 8.63
C ASN A 88 7.20 -12.67 9.37
N ASP A 89 7.21 -12.69 10.70
CA ASP A 89 6.06 -12.32 11.53
C ASP A 89 5.66 -10.85 11.34
N ALA A 90 6.65 -9.94 11.33
CA ALA A 90 6.42 -8.53 11.08
C ALA A 90 5.80 -8.26 9.69
N LEU A 91 6.30 -8.95 8.65
CA LEU A 91 5.74 -8.88 7.30
C LEU A 91 4.32 -9.42 7.25
N THR A 92 4.09 -10.60 7.83
CA THR A 92 2.77 -11.23 7.86
C THR A 92 1.73 -10.31 8.50
N GLN A 93 2.08 -9.68 9.61
CA GLN A 93 1.18 -8.73 10.28
C GLN A 93 0.93 -7.46 9.45
N THR A 94 1.96 -6.97 8.76
CA THR A 94 1.82 -5.83 7.83
C THR A 94 0.88 -6.16 6.67
N PHE A 95 0.97 -7.38 6.13
CA PHE A 95 0.04 -7.87 5.11
C PHE A 95 -1.39 -8.01 5.61
N ILE A 96 -1.60 -8.44 6.87
CA ILE A 96 -2.93 -8.51 7.48
C ILE A 96 -3.54 -7.10 7.60
N VAL A 97 -2.77 -6.11 8.03
CA VAL A 97 -3.23 -4.71 8.08
C VAL A 97 -3.58 -4.21 6.67
N GLY A 98 -2.74 -4.51 5.67
CA GLY A 98 -3.03 -4.21 4.27
C GLY A 98 -4.32 -4.88 3.76
N ALA A 99 -4.56 -6.14 4.11
CA ALA A 99 -5.77 -6.87 3.75
C ALA A 99 -7.02 -6.30 4.43
N ALA A 100 -6.92 -5.86 5.68
CA ALA A 100 -8.02 -5.19 6.39
C ALA A 100 -8.38 -3.85 5.70
N VAL A 101 -7.39 -3.05 5.33
CA VAL A 101 -7.58 -1.80 4.58
C VAL A 101 -8.19 -2.06 3.19
N ALA A 102 -7.73 -3.09 2.49
CA ALA A 102 -8.30 -3.48 1.21
C ALA A 102 -9.77 -3.89 1.34
N SER A 103 -10.13 -4.58 2.42
CA SER A 103 -11.51 -4.96 2.74
C SER A 103 -12.39 -3.74 3.00
N ILE A 104 -11.89 -2.72 3.70
CA ILE A 104 -12.61 -1.46 3.94
C ILE A 104 -12.79 -0.68 2.63
N SER A 105 -11.83 -0.77 1.70
CA SER A 105 -11.93 -0.13 0.38
C SER A 105 -13.11 -0.67 -0.45
N ILE A 106 -13.56 -1.90 -0.21
CA ILE A 106 -14.78 -2.47 -0.84
C ILE A 106 -16.02 -1.68 -0.42
N ILE A 107 -16.09 -1.21 0.82
CA ILE A 107 -17.18 -0.35 1.31
C ILE A 107 -17.14 1.01 0.59
N GLY A 108 -15.94 1.55 0.37
CA GLY A 108 -15.76 2.74 -0.45
C GLY A 108 -16.25 2.56 -1.88
N ALA A 109 -16.03 1.39 -2.48
CA ALA A 109 -16.52 1.07 -3.82
C ALA A 109 -18.06 0.96 -3.90
N LEU A 110 -18.72 0.55 -2.80
CA LEU A 110 -20.18 0.53 -2.71
C LEU A 110 -20.79 1.95 -2.68
N CYS A 111 -20.06 2.94 -2.16
CA CYS A 111 -20.49 4.34 -2.13
C CYS A 111 -20.34 5.07 -3.47
N VAL A 112 -19.65 4.47 -4.45
CA VAL A 112 -19.52 5.05 -5.79
C VAL A 112 -20.85 4.89 -6.51
N GLU A 113 -21.43 5.99 -7.00
CA GLU A 113 -22.66 5.94 -7.80
C GLU A 113 -22.48 4.98 -8.99
N TRP A 114 -23.26 3.90 -8.99
CA TRP A 114 -23.35 2.96 -10.10
C TRP A 114 -24.06 3.61 -11.29
N LYS A 115 -23.34 4.46 -12.05
CA LYS A 115 -23.84 4.95 -13.34
C LYS A 115 -23.48 3.97 -14.45
N SER A 116 -24.52 3.47 -15.12
CA SER A 116 -24.41 2.56 -16.25
C SER A 116 -23.72 3.23 -17.45
N VAL A 117 -22.79 2.50 -18.06
CA VAL A 117 -22.07 2.87 -19.29
C VAL A 117 -22.94 2.65 -20.55
N LYS A 118 -24.10 2.01 -20.42
CA LYS A 118 -24.94 1.63 -21.57
C LYS A 118 -25.72 2.85 -22.11
N GLY A 119 -25.39 3.28 -23.33
CA GLY A 119 -26.15 4.28 -24.10
C GLY A 119 -25.57 5.70 -24.16
N LYS A 120 -24.37 5.94 -23.61
CA LYS A 120 -23.66 7.22 -23.80
C LYS A 120 -22.67 7.10 -24.97
N ASN A 121 -22.77 8.01 -25.94
CA ASN A 121 -21.80 8.17 -27.02
C ASN A 121 -20.46 8.62 -26.43
N LEU A 122 -19.61 7.65 -26.11
CA LEU A 122 -18.24 7.90 -25.69
C LEU A 122 -17.48 8.41 -26.91
N ALA A 123 -17.20 9.72 -26.93
CA ALA A 123 -16.29 10.30 -27.90
C ALA A 123 -14.92 9.61 -27.76
N PRO A 124 -14.32 9.16 -28.87
CA PRO A 124 -13.05 8.43 -28.83
C PRO A 124 -11.91 9.37 -28.43
N GLY A 125 -11.13 8.95 -27.43
CA GLY A 125 -9.70 9.28 -27.32
C GLY A 125 -9.34 10.72 -26.96
N GLY A 126 -9.14 10.97 -25.67
CA GLY A 126 -8.20 11.99 -25.20
C GLY A 126 -6.81 11.37 -25.03
N ALA A 127 -6.17 11.02 -26.16
CA ALA A 127 -4.73 10.77 -26.22
C ALA A 127 -4.12 11.88 -27.09
N ALA A 128 -3.59 12.89 -26.43
CA ALA A 128 -2.61 13.84 -26.95
C ALA A 128 -1.74 14.28 -25.77
#